data_AF-A0A944THC7-F1
#
_entry.id   AF-A0A944THC7-F1
#
_cell.length_a   1.000
_cell.length_b   1.000
_cell.length_c   1.000
_cell.angle_alpha   90.00
_cell.angle_beta   90.00
_cell.angle_gamma   90.00
#
_symmetry.space_group_name_H-M   'P 1'
#
loop_
_entity.id
_entity.type
_entity.pdbx_description
1 polymer ?
#
loop_
_entity_poly.entity_id
_entity_poly.type
_entity_poly.pdbx_seq_one_letter_code
_entity_poly.pdbx_strand_id
1 'polypeptide(L)' 'MTNLQISTSAEKYFTEPPNMVLATIRSDRRPQLSPVWFIQQDNEFLI' A
#
# COMPACT_ATOMS: atom_id res chain seq x y z
N MET A 1 -10.01 22.28 16.92
CA MET A 1 -9.26 21.01 16.79
C MET A 1 -10.22 19.97 16.27
N THR A 2 -10.11 19.61 14.99
CA THR A 2 -10.94 18.57 14.37
C THR A 2 -10.44 17.21 14.84
N ASN A 3 -11.19 16.57 15.74
CA ASN A 3 -10.98 15.17 16.11
C ASN A 3 -11.20 14.32 14.86
N LEU A 4 -10.11 13.91 14.21
CA LEU A 4 -10.14 12.83 13.24
C LEU A 4 -10.56 11.57 14.01
N GLN A 5 -11.83 11.22 13.96
CA GLN A 5 -12.29 9.88 14.31
C GLN A 5 -11.64 8.92 13.31
N ILE A 6 -10.44 8.46 13.63
CA ILE A 6 -9.77 7.36 12.95
C ILE A 6 -10.69 6.16 13.20
N SER A 7 -11.46 5.77 12.18
CA SER A 7 -12.33 4.60 12.29
C SER A 7 -11.44 3.37 12.49
N THR A 8 -11.95 2.36 13.19
CA THR A 8 -11.33 1.04 13.40
C THR A 8 -10.78 0.39 12.11
N SER A 9 -11.25 0.83 10.94
CA SER A 9 -10.74 0.45 9.62
C SER A 9 -9.33 0.95 9.32
N ALA A 10 -8.96 2.15 9.79
CA ALA A 10 -7.63 2.71 9.61
C ALA A 10 -6.62 2.07 10.56
N GLU A 11 -7.01 1.77 11.81
CA GLU A 11 -6.15 1.02 12.75
C GLU A 11 -5.80 -0.38 12.22
N LYS A 12 -6.74 -1.05 11.54
CA LYS A 12 -6.50 -2.35 10.90
C LYS A 12 -5.42 -2.26 9.81
N TYR A 13 -5.42 -1.18 9.02
CA TYR A 13 -4.43 -0.94 7.98
C TYR A 13 -3.01 -0.77 8.54
N PHE A 14 -2.86 -0.22 9.74
CA PHE A 14 -1.56 -0.08 10.42
C PHE A 14 -1.05 -1.39 11.08
N THR A 15 -1.93 -2.37 11.29
CA THR A 15 -1.56 -3.68 11.86
C THR A 15 -1.28 -4.75 10.81
N GLU A 16 -1.68 -4.52 9.56
CA GLU A 16 -1.34 -5.42 8.46
C GLU A 16 0.13 -5.23 8.06
N PRO A 17 0.88 -6.30 7.76
CA PRO A 17 2.22 -6.16 7.20
C PRO A 17 2.14 -5.24 5.97
N PRO A 18 3.08 -4.29 5.74
CA PRO A 18 2.96 -3.30 4.68
C PRO A 18 3.21 -3.96 3.32
N ASN A 19 2.26 -4.77 2.88
CA ASN A 19 2.27 -5.47 1.62
C ASN A 19 1.10 -4.98 0.75
N MET A 20 1.33 -4.96 -0.55
CA MET A 20 0.32 -4.63 -1.54
C MET A 20 0.51 -5.48 -2.79
N VAL A 21 -0.50 -5.51 -3.66
CA VAL A 21 -0.39 -6.15 -4.98
C VAL A 21 -0.05 -5.08 -6.01
N LEU A 22 1.15 -5.16 -6.58
CA LEU A 22 1.57 -4.31 -7.68
C LEU A 22 1.10 -4.90 -9.02
N ALA A 23 0.35 -4.11 -9.79
CA ALA A 23 -0.02 -4.44 -11.15
C ALA A 23 0.91 -3.72 -12.13
N THR A 24 1.66 -4.47 -12.93
CA THR A 24 2.56 -3.93 -13.97
C THR A 24 2.23 -4.51 -15.34
N ILE A 25 2.68 -3.83 -16.39
CA ILE A 25 2.70 -4.36 -17.76
C ILE A 25 4.11 -4.85 -18.05
N ARG A 26 4.24 -6.15 -18.33
CA ARG A 26 5.51 -6.77 -18.73
C ARG A 26 5.96 -6.29 -20.11
N SER A 27 7.23 -6.53 -20.45
CA SER A 27 7.79 -6.26 -21.77
C SER A 27 7.05 -7.00 -22.91
N ASP A 28 6.42 -8.14 -22.60
CA ASP A 28 5.57 -8.91 -23.53
C ASP A 28 4.11 -8.41 -23.59
N ARG A 29 3.83 -7.24 -23.02
CA ARG A 29 2.51 -6.57 -22.96
C ARG A 29 1.43 -7.31 -22.17
N ARG A 30 1.79 -8.31 -21.38
CA ARG A 30 0.83 -8.98 -20.49
C ARG A 30 0.82 -8.32 -19.11
N PRO A 31 -0.34 -8.25 -18.44
CA PRO A 31 -0.39 -7.81 -17.06
C PRO A 31 0.32 -8.82 -16.15
N GLN A 32 0.98 -8.33 -15.12
CA GLN A 32 1.56 -9.11 -14.05
C GLN A 32 1.13 -8.54 -12.71
N LEU A 33 0.68 -9.42 -11.83
CA LEU A 33 0.40 -9.12 -10.42
C LEU A 33 1.55 -9.68 -9.59
N SER A 34 2.08 -8.87 -8.68
CA SER A 34 3.16 -9.31 -7.78
C SER A 34 2.94 -8.74 -6.38
N PRO A 35 2.98 -9.58 -5.32
CA PRO A 35 2.98 -9.08 -3.95
C PRO A 35 4.30 -8.34 -3.71
N VAL A 36 4.22 -7.12 -3.20
CA VAL A 36 5.37 -6.30 -2.86
C VAL A 36 5.23 -5.78 -1.44
N TRP A 37 6.37 -5.58 -0.78
CA TRP A 37 6.43 -4.80 0.45
C TRP A 37 6.50 -3.33 0.08
N PHE A 38 6.10 -2.44 0.98
CA PHE A 38 6.33 -1.01 0.83
C PHE A 38 6.80 -0.39 2.14
N ILE A 39 7.46 0.75 2.03
CA ILE A 39 7.75 1.65 3.15
C ILE A 39 7.16 3.02 2.85
N GLN A 40 6.75 3.74 3.91
CA GLN A 40 6.33 5.14 3.80
C GLN A 40 7.43 6.02 4.37
N GLN A 41 7.96 6.94 3.55
CA GLN A 41 9.02 7.87 3.94
C GLN A 41 8.71 9.24 3.33
N ASP A 42 8.82 10.31 4.12
CA ASP A 42 8.66 11.70 3.63
C ASP A 42 7.37 11.95 2.83
N ASN A 43 6.27 11.28 3.24
CA ASN A 43 4.96 11.31 2.57
C ASN A 43 4.92 10.64 1.17
N GLU A 44 5.91 9.81 0.86
CA GLU A 44 5.99 8.97 -0.33
C GLU A 44 5.88 7.48 0.02
N PHE A 45 5.39 6.68 -0.92
CA PHE A 45 5.38 5.22 -0.83
C PHE A 45 6.46 4.65 -1.74
N LEU A 46 7.35 3.85 -1.16
CA LEU A 46 8.45 3.19 -1.86
C LEU A 46 8.18 1.67 -1.86
N ILE A 47 8.34 1.04 -3.02
CA ILE A 47 8.18 -0.41 -3.25
C ILE A 47 9.50 -1.05 -3.67
#